data_AF-A0A3L7R9B1-F1
#
_entry.id   AF-A0A3L7R9B1-F1
#
_cell.length_a   1.000
_cell.length_b   1.000
_cell.length_c   1.000
_cell.angle_alpha   90.00
_cell.angle_beta   90.00
_cell.angle_gamma   90.00
#
_symmetry.space_group_name_H-M   'P 1'
#
loop_
_entity.id
_entity.type
_entity.pdbx_description
1 polymer ?
#
loop_
_entity_poly.entity_id
_entity_poly.type
_entity_poly.pdbx_seq_one_letter_code
_entity_poly.pdbx_strand_id
1 'polypeptide(L)'
;MLELAALEPGTRVRVTQQLPQTHAVWTTAIEGVVCRFRQAQTGSWFAHAKSDKLWLDRLEIKKDDGELVTLNLDRYSRIDCIA
;
A
#
# COMPACT_ATOMS: atom_id res chain seq x y z
N MET A 1 7.66 -9.99 0.73
CA MET A 1 6.84 -10.70 1.74
C MET A 1 6.36 -9.64 2.71
N LEU A 2 5.05 -9.51 2.93
CA LEU A 2 4.50 -8.54 3.88
C LEU A 2 4.78 -9.04 5.30
N GLU A 3 5.55 -8.29 6.08
CA GLU A 3 5.72 -8.57 7.51
C GLU A 3 4.56 -7.95 8.27
N LEU A 4 3.80 -8.75 9.02
CA LEU A 4 2.60 -8.28 9.73
C LEU A 4 2.90 -7.14 10.71
N ALA A 5 4.08 -7.14 11.34
CA ALA A 5 4.55 -6.07 12.21
C ALA A 5 4.70 -4.72 11.47
N ALA A 6 5.03 -4.75 10.18
CA ALA A 6 5.15 -3.55 9.35
C ALA A 6 3.80 -2.89 9.03
N LEU A 7 2.69 -3.55 9.33
CA LEU A 7 1.33 -3.06 9.06
C LEU A 7 0.64 -2.50 10.30
N GLU A 8 1.29 -2.57 11.46
CA GLU A 8 0.74 -2.08 12.72
C GLU A 8 0.68 -0.54 12.72
N PRO A 9 -0.45 0.07 13.15
CA PRO A 9 -0.51 1.51 13.32
C PRO A 9 0.57 2.02 14.27
N GLY A 10 1.22 3.11 13.90
CA GLY A 10 2.36 3.68 14.63
C GLY A 10 3.73 3.20 14.14
N THR A 11 3.79 2.15 13.32
CA THR A 11 5.06 1.67 12.76
C THR A 11 5.56 2.60 11.66
N ARG A 12 6.84 2.98 11.73
CA ARG A 12 7.53 3.74 10.69
C ARG A 12 7.99 2.80 9.58
N VAL A 13 7.65 3.12 8.34
CA VAL A 13 7.93 2.24 7.19
C VAL A 13 8.42 3.02 5.97
N ARG A 14 9.17 2.34 5.10
CA ARG A 14 9.35 2.69 3.69
C ARG A 14 8.54 1.70 2.85
N VAL A 15 7.63 2.23 2.04
CA VAL A 15 6.90 1.45 1.04
C VAL A 15 7.50 1.70 -0.32
N THR A 16 8.02 0.65 -0.94
CA THR A 16 8.54 0.67 -2.31
C THR A 16 7.53 -0.02 -3.22
N GLN A 17 7.08 0.67 -4.27
CA GLN A 17 6.21 0.09 -5.31
C GLN A 17 6.94 0.11 -6.64
N GLN A 18 6.85 -1.01 -7.35
CA GLN A 18 7.44 -1.17 -8.66
C GLN A 18 6.36 -1.36 -9.73
N LEU A 19 6.47 -0.64 -10.83
CA LEU A 19 5.66 -0.82 -12.02
C LEU A 19 6.55 -1.32 -13.16
N PRO A 20 6.50 -2.63 -13.47
CA PRO A 20 7.17 -3.17 -14.64
C PRO A 20 6.63 -2.54 -15.92
N GLN A 21 7.54 -2.11 -16.79
CA GLN A 21 7.27 -1.68 -18.16
C GLN A 21 7.94 -2.64 -19.14
N THR A 22 7.68 -2.46 -20.44
CA THR A 22 8.24 -3.29 -21.51
C THR A 22 9.77 -3.38 -21.46
N HIS A 23 10.46 -2.27 -21.13
CA HIS A 23 11.92 -2.19 -21.14
C HIS A 23 12.53 -1.55 -19.88
N ALA A 24 11.73 -1.28 -18.86
CA ALA A 24 12.16 -0.59 -17.65
C ALA A 24 11.31 -1.00 -16.45
N VAL A 25 11.75 -0.65 -15.26
CA VAL A 25 10.94 -0.74 -14.04
C VAL A 25 10.89 0.64 -13.41
N TRP A 26 9.70 1.20 -13.29
CA TRP A 26 9.52 2.42 -12.51
C TRP A 26 9.41 2.05 -11.04
N THR A 27 10.16 2.73 -10.18
CA THR A 27 10.19 2.48 -8.74
C THR A 27 9.89 3.77 -8.01
N THR A 28 8.91 3.73 -7.10
CA THR A 28 8.56 4.83 -6.21
C THR A 28 8.69 4.37 -4.78
N ALA A 29 9.26 5.21 -3.90
CA ALA A 29 9.34 4.95 -2.48
C ALA A 29 8.64 6.08 -1.71
N ILE A 30 7.83 5.71 -0.71
CA ILE A 30 7.18 6.63 0.22
C ILE A 30 7.53 6.19 1.63
N GLU A 31 7.86 7.16 2.48
CA GLU A 31 8.12 6.94 3.90
C GLU A 31 7.09 7.65 4.76
N GLY A 32 6.77 7.02 5.87
CA GLY A 32 5.84 7.59 6.84
C GLY A 32 5.49 6.63 7.95
N VAL A 33 4.57 7.07 8.80
CA VAL A 33 4.00 6.27 9.89
C VAL A 33 2.71 5.64 9.44
N VAL A 34 2.57 4.33 9.65
CA VAL A 34 1.32 3.61 9.35
C VAL A 34 0.20 4.15 10.23
N CYS A 35 -0.90 4.55 9.60
CA CYS A 35 -2.13 4.93 10.29
C CYS A 35 -3.12 3.77 10.32
N ARG A 36 -3.23 3.01 9.22
CA ARG A 36 -4.23 1.95 9.08
C ARG A 36 -3.89 0.97 7.96
N PHE A 37 -4.16 -0.31 8.18
CA PHE A 37 -4.15 -1.34 7.15
C PHE A 37 -5.48 -2.10 7.12
N ARG A 38 -6.08 -2.28 5.94
CA ARG A 38 -7.33 -3.06 5.75
C ARG A 38 -7.62 -3.35 4.28
N GLN A 39 -8.51 -4.31 4.03
CA GLN A 39 -9.21 -4.39 2.75
C GLN A 39 -10.31 -3.34 2.63
N ALA A 40 -10.43 -2.74 1.45
CA ALA A 40 -11.48 -1.75 1.17
C ALA A 40 -11.91 -1.75 -0.30
N GLN A 41 -13.20 -1.48 -0.55
CA GLN A 41 -13.79 -1.39 -1.90
C GLN A 41 -13.28 -0.19 -2.69
N THR A 42 -12.92 -0.42 -3.94
CA THR A 42 -12.70 0.66 -4.92
C THR A 42 -14.01 1.03 -5.62
N GLY A 43 -14.01 2.10 -6.41
CA GLY A 43 -15.15 2.43 -7.28
C GLY A 43 -15.38 1.42 -8.40
N SER A 44 -14.34 0.66 -8.76
CA SER A 44 -14.32 -0.27 -9.89
C SER A 44 -15.18 -1.51 -9.64
N TRP A 45 -15.80 -1.98 -10.72
CA TRP A 45 -16.58 -3.22 -10.75
C TRP A 45 -15.67 -4.43 -10.96
N PHE A 46 -16.03 -5.57 -10.37
CA PHE A 46 -15.34 -6.84 -10.59
C PHE A 46 -16.34 -8.00 -10.50
N ALA A 47 -16.49 -8.74 -11.61
CA ALA A 47 -17.45 -9.83 -11.73
C ALA A 47 -17.25 -10.87 -10.62
N HIS A 48 -18.35 -11.22 -9.93
CA HIS A 48 -18.38 -12.27 -8.91
C HIS A 48 -17.53 -12.00 -7.65
N ALA A 49 -16.98 -10.80 -7.47
CA ALA A 49 -16.43 -10.39 -6.19
C ALA A 49 -17.55 -10.05 -5.20
N LYS A 50 -17.17 -9.90 -3.92
CA LYS A 50 -18.08 -9.42 -2.88
C LYS A 50 -18.68 -8.07 -3.30
N SER A 51 -20.00 -8.02 -3.40
CA SER A 51 -20.76 -6.84 -3.86
C SER A 51 -20.41 -6.38 -5.28
N ASP A 52 -19.86 -7.27 -6.10
CA ASP A 52 -19.37 -7.00 -7.46
C ASP A 52 -18.39 -5.81 -7.55
N LYS A 53 -17.64 -5.58 -6.47
CA LYS A 53 -16.63 -4.51 -6.38
C LYS A 53 -15.23 -5.09 -6.35
N LEU A 54 -14.27 -4.35 -6.89
CA LEU A 54 -12.86 -4.65 -6.68
C LEU A 54 -12.46 -4.23 -5.26
N TRP A 55 -11.98 -5.18 -4.47
CA TRP A 55 -11.43 -4.98 -3.12
C TRP A 55 -9.91 -5.03 -3.18
N LEU A 56 -9.25 -4.10 -2.52
CA LEU A 56 -7.79 -4.04 -2.44
C LEU A 56 -7.33 -3.93 -1.00
N ASP A 57 -6.18 -4.52 -0.72
CA ASP A 57 -5.41 -4.24 0.48
C ASP A 57 -4.90 -2.79 0.41
N ARG A 58 -5.26 -1.99 1.41
CA ARG A 58 -4.89 -0.58 1.48
C ARG A 58 -4.17 -0.24 2.76
N LEU A 59 -3.11 0.54 2.58
CA LEU A 59 -2.28 1.07 3.64
C LEU A 59 -2.38 2.60 3.64
N GLU A 60 -2.87 3.15 4.75
CA GLU A 60 -2.92 4.58 5.00
C GLU A 60 -1.65 4.95 5.79
N ILE A 61 -0.87 5.90 5.29
CA ILE A 61 0.40 6.37 5.85
C ILE A 61 0.36 7.89 6.03
N LYS A 62 0.90 8.38 7.16
CA LYS A 62 1.21 9.79 7.37
C LYS A 62 2.69 10.07 7.09
N LYS A 63 2.96 10.89 6.09
CA LYS A 63 4.30 11.38 5.73
C LYS A 63 4.83 12.38 6.77
N ASP A 64 6.12 12.71 6.69
CA ASP A 64 6.77 13.65 7.63
C ASP A 64 6.23 15.08 7.56
N ASP A 65 5.81 15.50 6.38
CA ASP A 65 5.13 16.78 6.15
C ASP A 65 3.68 16.81 6.67
N GLY A 66 3.20 15.68 7.20
CA GLY A 66 1.85 15.51 7.74
C GLY A 66 0.81 15.08 6.70
N GLU A 67 1.18 14.96 5.42
CA GLU A 67 0.29 14.48 4.36
C GLU A 67 -0.17 13.03 4.65
N LEU A 68 -1.47 12.78 4.49
CA LEU A 68 -2.05 11.43 4.54
C LEU A 68 -2.15 10.86 3.14
N VAL A 69 -1.51 9.71 2.93
CA VAL A 69 -1.50 9.01 1.65
C VAL A 69 -2.12 7.63 1.82
N THR A 70 -2.94 7.23 0.85
CA THR A 70 -3.49 5.87 0.77
C THR A 70 -2.81 5.13 -0.38
N LEU A 71 -2.14 4.01 -0.06
CA LEU A 71 -1.48 3.14 -1.02
C LEU A 71 -2.31 1.88 -1.22
N ASN A 72 -2.59 1.55 -2.49
CA ASN A 72 -3.09 0.23 -2.86
C ASN A 72 -1.90 -0.72 -2.94
N LEU A 73 -1.95 -1.82 -2.19
CA LEU A 73 -0.89 -2.81 -2.19
C LEU A 73 -1.16 -3.89 -3.24
N ASP A 74 -0.09 -4.33 -3.88
CA ASP A 74 -0.11 -5.43 -4.83
C ASP A 74 1.18 -6.28 -4.71
N ARG A 75 1.37 -7.25 -5.61
CA ARG A 75 2.51 -8.17 -5.60
C ARG A 75 3.88 -7.50 -5.79
N TYR A 76 3.92 -6.27 -6.28
CA TYR A 76 5.11 -5.44 -6.47
C TYR A 76 5.25 -4.35 -5.39
N SER A 77 4.47 -4.43 -4.32
CA SER A 77 4.66 -3.64 -3.12
C SER A 77 5.58 -4.35 -2.13
N ARG A 78 6.61 -3.64 -1.68
CA ARG A 78 7.48 -4.04 -0.57
C ARG A 78 7.37 -3.01 0.54
N ILE A 79 7.19 -3.49 1.77
CA ILE A 79 7.15 -2.67 2.97
C ILE A 79 8.33 -3.09 3.82
N ASP A 80 9.18 -2.15 4.15
CA ASP A 80 10.31 -2.35 5.06
C ASP A 80 10.09 -1.46 6.30
N CYS A 81 10.16 -2.06 7.50
CA CYS A 81 10.23 -1.29 8.74
C CYS A 81 11.53 -0.49 8.76
N ILE A 82 11.46 0.78 9.17
CA ILE A 82 12.63 1.64 9.31
C ILE A 82 12.62 2.27 10.71
N ALA A 83 13.81 2.45 11.28
CA ALA A 83 14.01 3.01 12.61
C ALA A 83 13.79 4.53 12.65
#